data_AF-A0A6N7FY57-F1
#
_entry.id   AF-A0A6N7FY57-F1
#
_cell.length_a   1.000
_cell.length_b   1.000
_cell.length_c   1.000
_cell.angle_alpha   90.00
_cell.angle_beta   90.00
_cell.angle_gamma   90.00
#
_symmetry.space_group_name_H-M   'P 1'
#
loop_
_entity.id
_entity.type
_entity.pdbx_description
1 polymer ?
#
loop_
_entity_poly.entity_id
_entity_poly.type
_entity_poly.pdbx_seq_one_letter_code
_entity_poly.pdbx_strand_id
1 'polypeptide(L)'
;MERDVPVNQAVIEFEQGRVDAVHLAAEEELRGIDKQLACLLSVNKSEQKALVDLLLAKKKELESSDPALCFARFDLDSHEMFYIGRRLVEVAGDEPVTVVNWRAELAQRFYQATAENPMGLRLRRRFDLDGDQRTILQVGDDRLGHDAPEDDPGAPTFADLLLSDLATERSGYLADIVATIQADQDRVIRLPHDRPVVIQGGPGTGKTVVGLHRLSFLLYSQANQLRAQDVLVVGPNPMFLDYARRVLPSLGDGDVRL
;
A
#
# COMPACT_ATOMS: atom_id res chain seq x y z
N MET A 1 -21.19 -31.15 19.39
CA MET A 1 -20.58 -31.13 18.05
C MET A 1 -20.18 -29.69 17.78
N GLU A 2 -19.03 -29.30 18.32
CA GLU A 2 -18.33 -28.08 17.90
C GLU A 2 -18.08 -28.20 16.40
N ARG A 3 -18.57 -27.23 15.63
CA ARG A 3 -18.22 -27.13 14.21
C ARG A 3 -16.81 -26.57 14.17
N ASP A 4 -15.85 -27.38 13.73
CA ASP A 4 -14.52 -26.90 13.35
C ASP A 4 -14.71 -25.73 12.38
N VAL A 5 -14.39 -24.53 12.85
CA VAL A 5 -14.24 -23.36 12.00
C VAL A 5 -12.96 -23.62 11.20
N PRO A 6 -12.99 -23.67 9.85
CA PRO A 6 -11.78 -23.89 9.09
C PRO A 6 -10.77 -22.81 9.47
N VAL A 7 -9.52 -23.19 9.77
CA VAL A 7 -8.44 -22.35 10.32
C VAL A 7 -8.34 -20.96 9.65
N ASN A 8 -8.72 -20.85 8.38
CA ASN A 8 -8.74 -19.62 7.61
C ASN A 8 -9.76 -18.57 8.13
N GLN A 9 -10.94 -18.99 8.61
CA GLN A 9 -12.01 -18.07 9.01
C GLN A 9 -11.69 -17.32 10.32
N ALA A 10 -11.09 -18.00 11.30
CA ALA A 10 -10.65 -17.34 12.54
C ALA A 10 -9.51 -16.33 12.27
N VAL A 11 -8.62 -16.64 11.32
CA VAL A 11 -7.57 -15.71 10.87
C VAL A 11 -8.20 -14.51 10.17
N ILE A 12 -9.14 -14.73 9.25
CA ILE A 12 -9.88 -13.64 8.58
C ILE A 12 -10.56 -12.74 9.60
N GLU A 13 -11.28 -13.29 10.58
CA GLU A 13 -11.97 -12.50 11.62
C GLU A 13 -11.00 -11.68 12.48
N PHE A 14 -9.87 -12.28 12.86
CA PHE A 14 -8.82 -11.56 13.59
C PHE A 14 -8.25 -10.41 12.75
N GLU A 15 -7.86 -10.67 11.51
CA GLU A 15 -7.28 -9.66 10.62
C GLU A 15 -8.29 -8.58 10.24
N GLN A 16 -9.57 -8.94 10.04
CA GLN A 16 -10.64 -8.01 9.77
C GLN A 16 -10.78 -6.98 10.90
N GLY A 17 -10.70 -7.43 12.15
CA GLY A 17 -10.70 -6.51 13.30
C GLY A 17 -9.54 -5.50 13.28
N ARG A 18 -8.37 -5.90 12.78
CA ARG A 18 -7.20 -5.03 12.64
C ARG A 18 -7.35 -4.04 11.49
N VAL A 19 -7.82 -4.50 10.34
CA VAL A 19 -8.16 -3.64 9.20
C VAL A 19 -9.23 -2.63 9.60
N ASP A 20 -10.29 -3.06 10.28
CA ASP A 20 -11.35 -2.17 10.77
C ASP A 20 -10.82 -1.10 11.74
N ALA A 21 -9.93 -1.47 12.66
CA ALA A 21 -9.30 -0.53 13.57
C ALA A 21 -8.46 0.53 12.83
N VAL A 22 -7.71 0.12 11.81
CA VAL A 22 -6.94 1.03 10.93
C VAL A 22 -7.85 2.00 10.20
N HIS A 23 -8.93 1.51 9.61
CA HIS A 23 -9.89 2.34 8.90
C HIS A 23 -10.61 3.30 9.85
N LEU A 24 -10.98 2.85 11.05
CA LEU A 24 -11.61 3.70 12.06
C LEU A 24 -10.65 4.82 12.50
N ALA A 25 -9.39 4.49 12.82
CA ALA A 25 -8.38 5.48 13.19
C ALA A 25 -8.16 6.51 12.06
N ALA A 26 -8.16 6.05 10.81
CA ALA A 26 -8.07 6.90 9.63
C ALA A 26 -9.24 7.88 9.52
N GLU A 27 -10.47 7.39 9.69
CA GLU A 27 -11.68 8.23 9.67
C GLU A 27 -11.69 9.23 10.83
N GLU A 28 -11.24 8.82 12.02
CA GLU A 28 -11.15 9.68 13.20
C GLU A 28 -10.12 10.80 13.00
N GLU A 29 -8.97 10.49 12.41
CA GLU A 29 -7.95 11.49 12.05
C GLU A 29 -8.54 12.55 11.11
N LEU A 30 -9.24 12.11 10.06
CA LEU A 30 -9.89 13.02 9.10
C LEU A 30 -10.97 13.88 9.77
N ARG A 31 -11.84 13.28 10.60
CA ARG A 31 -12.85 14.01 11.39
C ARG A 31 -12.20 15.00 12.36
N GLY A 32 -11.05 14.66 12.93
CA GLY A 32 -10.27 15.55 13.79
C GLY A 32 -9.80 16.80 13.05
N ILE A 33 -9.24 16.63 11.85
CA ILE A 33 -8.81 17.73 10.98
C ILE A 33 -10.00 18.60 10.55
N ASP A 34 -11.13 17.99 10.20
CA ASP A 34 -12.35 18.74 9.84
C ASP A 34 -12.85 19.61 10.98
N LYS A 35 -12.86 19.08 12.21
CA LYS A 35 -13.22 19.86 13.41
C LYS A 35 -12.25 21.01 13.65
N GLN A 36 -10.94 20.78 13.48
CA GLN A 36 -9.92 21.81 13.63
C GLN A 36 -10.08 22.92 12.57
N LEU A 37 -10.29 22.55 11.31
CA LEU A 37 -10.54 23.50 10.22
C LEU A 37 -11.79 24.33 10.48
N ALA A 38 -12.90 23.70 10.89
CA ALA A 38 -14.13 24.41 11.23
C ALA A 38 -13.93 25.42 12.38
N CYS A 39 -13.14 25.05 13.40
CA CYS A 39 -12.80 25.93 14.51
C CYS A 39 -11.94 27.12 14.03
N LEU A 40 -10.86 26.87 13.29
CA LEU A 40 -9.94 27.90 12.82
C LEU A 40 -10.60 28.89 11.85
N LEU A 41 -11.46 28.39 10.95
CA LEU A 41 -12.18 29.23 9.99
C LEU A 41 -13.22 30.14 10.65
N SER A 42 -13.66 29.81 11.87
CA SER A 42 -14.57 30.64 12.67
C SER A 42 -13.85 31.79 13.41
N VAL A 43 -12.53 31.70 13.58
CA VAL A 43 -11.68 32.70 14.21
C VAL A 43 -10.97 33.53 13.12
N ASN A 44 -10.46 34.71 13.47
CA ASN A 44 -9.95 35.71 12.54
C ASN A 44 -8.95 35.15 11.49
N LYS A 45 -9.36 35.12 10.21
CA LYS A 45 -8.71 34.36 9.11
C LYS A 45 -7.25 34.75 8.80
N SER A 46 -6.85 35.99 9.13
CA SER A 46 -5.53 36.52 8.75
C SER A 46 -4.37 35.87 9.51
N GLU A 47 -4.56 35.57 10.79
CA GLU A 47 -3.47 35.12 11.67
C GLU A 47 -3.21 33.61 11.53
N GLN A 48 -4.20 32.84 11.07
CA GLN A 48 -4.16 31.38 11.03
C GLN A 48 -4.01 30.80 9.62
N LYS A 49 -3.80 31.65 8.61
CA LYS A 49 -3.76 31.23 7.20
C LYS A 49 -2.78 30.07 6.95
N ALA A 50 -1.56 30.17 7.48
CA ALA A 50 -0.55 29.11 7.28
C ALA A 50 -0.96 27.77 7.91
N LEU A 51 -1.61 27.79 9.07
CA LEU A 51 -2.12 26.58 9.73
C LEU A 51 -3.31 25.99 8.97
N VAL A 52 -4.21 26.83 8.47
CA VAL A 52 -5.34 26.41 7.63
C VAL A 52 -4.82 25.77 6.34
N ASP A 53 -3.86 26.39 5.66
CA ASP A 53 -3.24 25.87 4.43
C ASP A 53 -2.57 24.50 4.69
N LEU A 54 -1.87 24.36 5.82
CA LEU A 54 -1.26 23.07 6.24
C LEU A 54 -2.31 21.98 6.49
N LEU A 55 -3.39 22.30 7.22
CA LEU A 55 -4.45 21.34 7.52
C LEU A 55 -5.25 20.96 6.28
N LEU A 56 -5.47 21.89 5.35
CA LEU A 56 -6.11 21.61 4.06
C LEU A 56 -5.24 20.71 3.20
N ALA A 57 -3.92 20.93 3.17
CA ALA A 57 -2.98 20.03 2.48
C ALA A 57 -3.02 18.63 3.08
N LYS A 58 -2.96 18.51 4.41
CA LYS A 58 -3.05 17.22 5.12
C LYS A 58 -4.40 16.53 4.87
N LYS A 59 -5.50 17.28 4.90
CA LYS A 59 -6.84 16.76 4.58
C LYS A 59 -6.88 16.19 3.17
N LYS A 60 -6.39 16.96 2.18
CA LYS A 60 -6.34 16.53 0.77
C LYS A 60 -5.54 15.24 0.61
N GLU A 61 -4.41 15.11 1.31
CA GLU A 61 -3.61 13.89 1.31
C GLU A 61 -4.39 12.68 1.84
N LEU A 62 -5.08 12.83 2.97
CA LEU A 62 -5.90 11.77 3.57
C LEU A 62 -7.11 11.40 2.71
N GLU A 63 -7.78 12.37 2.08
CA GLU A 63 -8.91 12.13 1.17
C GLU A 63 -8.49 11.52 -0.16
N SER A 64 -7.28 11.86 -0.63
CA SER A 64 -6.72 11.30 -1.87
C SER A 64 -6.17 9.89 -1.70
N SER A 65 -5.96 9.45 -0.45
CA SER A 65 -5.48 8.10 -0.15
C SER A 65 -6.56 7.08 -0.53
N ASP A 66 -6.17 6.12 -1.38
CA ASP A 66 -7.00 5.00 -1.84
C ASP A 66 -7.63 4.23 -0.65
N PRO A 67 -8.85 3.69 -0.79
CA PRO A 67 -9.52 2.92 0.24
C PRO A 67 -8.71 1.69 0.74
N ALA A 68 -7.77 1.13 -0.02
CA ALA A 68 -6.90 0.05 0.46
C ALA A 68 -5.83 0.53 1.45
N LEU A 69 -6.25 0.93 2.66
CA LEU A 69 -5.34 1.38 3.72
C LEU A 69 -4.46 0.27 4.26
N CYS A 70 -4.91 -0.99 4.19
CA CYS A 70 -4.19 -2.14 4.71
C CYS A 70 -4.50 -3.36 3.84
N PHE A 71 -3.52 -3.87 3.10
CA PHE A 71 -3.71 -4.98 2.15
C PHE A 71 -2.78 -6.17 2.40
N ALA A 72 -1.86 -6.05 3.35
CA ALA A 72 -0.93 -7.11 3.69
C ALA A 72 -0.34 -6.93 5.09
N ARG A 73 0.32 -7.97 5.59
CA ARG A 73 1.03 -8.04 6.87
C ARG A 73 2.35 -8.78 6.70
N PHE A 74 3.35 -8.44 7.50
CA PHE A 74 4.52 -9.27 7.70
C PHE A 74 4.97 -9.27 9.16
N ASP A 75 5.56 -10.39 9.55
CA ASP A 75 6.05 -10.61 10.90
C ASP A 75 7.56 -10.80 10.85
N LEU A 76 8.27 -10.11 11.75
CA LEU A 76 9.72 -10.22 11.89
C LEU A 76 10.13 -11.33 12.86
N ASP A 77 11.39 -11.75 12.77
CA ASP A 77 12.05 -12.63 13.73
C ASP A 77 12.03 -12.10 15.18
N SER A 78 12.02 -10.77 15.33
CA SER A 78 11.85 -10.05 16.60
C SER A 78 10.44 -10.15 17.21
N HIS A 79 9.50 -10.83 16.54
CA HIS A 79 8.07 -10.88 16.87
C HIS A 79 7.31 -9.57 16.70
N GLU A 80 7.92 -8.57 16.07
CA GLU A 80 7.21 -7.36 15.65
C GLU A 80 6.31 -7.65 14.44
N MET A 81 5.10 -7.09 14.48
CA MET A 81 4.08 -7.24 13.44
C MET A 81 3.85 -5.90 12.76
N PHE A 82 3.93 -5.89 11.44
CA PHE A 82 3.68 -4.71 10.63
C PHE A 82 2.67 -5.01 9.54
N TYR A 83 1.79 -4.06 9.30
CA TYR A 83 0.86 -4.08 8.18
C TYR A 83 1.42 -3.23 7.04
N ILE A 84 1.02 -3.50 5.80
CA ILE A 84 1.40 -2.71 4.63
C ILE A 84 0.18 -2.04 4.05
N GLY A 85 0.36 -0.76 3.79
CA GLY A 85 -0.65 0.11 3.23
C GLY A 85 -0.06 1.17 2.32
N ARG A 86 -0.93 2.08 1.90
CA ARG A 86 -0.56 3.21 1.05
C ARG A 86 -0.10 4.45 1.81
N ARG A 87 -0.35 4.47 3.11
CA ARG A 87 0.09 5.52 4.04
C ARG A 87 0.45 4.92 5.39
N LEU A 88 1.17 5.70 6.19
CA LEU A 88 1.41 5.37 7.58
C LEU A 88 0.10 5.53 8.36
N VAL A 89 -0.27 4.52 9.14
CA VAL A 89 -1.37 4.59 10.11
C VAL A 89 -0.90 3.92 11.39
N GLU A 90 -1.05 4.61 12.51
CA GLU A 90 -0.73 4.08 13.84
C GLU A 90 -2.01 4.04 14.67
N VAL A 91 -2.37 2.86 15.13
CA VAL A 91 -3.47 2.64 16.07
C VAL A 91 -2.84 2.33 17.42
N ALA A 92 -3.02 3.24 18.38
CA ALA A 92 -2.61 3.03 19.76
C ALA A 92 -3.66 2.20 20.53
N GLY A 93 -3.23 1.49 21.56
CA GLY A 93 -4.12 0.69 22.42
C GLY A 93 -3.39 -0.49 23.04
N ASP A 94 -4.14 -1.39 23.66
CA ASP A 94 -3.60 -2.64 24.24
C ASP A 94 -3.02 -3.55 23.16
N GLU A 95 -3.54 -3.47 21.94
CA GLU A 95 -3.06 -4.21 20.79
C GLU A 95 -2.71 -3.24 19.64
N PRO A 96 -1.54 -2.58 19.69
CA PRO A 96 -1.19 -1.55 18.72
C PRO A 96 -1.07 -2.11 17.29
N VAL A 97 -1.46 -1.30 16.31
CA VAL A 97 -1.34 -1.64 14.89
C VAL A 97 -0.53 -0.55 14.19
N THR A 98 0.52 -0.97 13.48
CA THR A 98 1.33 -0.06 12.66
C THR A 98 1.23 -0.50 11.20
N VAL A 99 0.63 0.35 10.37
CA VAL A 99 0.61 0.20 8.92
C VAL A 99 1.75 1.00 8.35
N VAL A 100 2.71 0.34 7.71
CA VAL A 100 3.81 0.98 7.00
C VAL A 100 3.39 1.31 5.56
N ASN A 101 3.86 2.45 5.07
CA ASN A 101 3.72 2.77 3.65
C ASN A 101 4.55 1.77 2.82
N TRP A 102 4.00 1.21 1.74
CA TRP A 102 4.71 0.29 0.84
C TRP A 102 6.03 0.87 0.27
N ARG A 103 6.14 2.20 0.19
CA ARG A 103 7.35 2.90 -0.26
C ARG A 103 8.42 3.00 0.82
N ALA A 104 8.10 2.74 2.08
CA ALA A 104 9.07 2.74 3.17
C ALA A 104 10.18 1.70 2.90
N GLU A 105 11.37 1.94 3.42
CA GLU A 105 12.49 0.98 3.33
C GLU A 105 12.16 -0.33 4.04
N LEU A 106 11.47 -0.26 5.18
CA LEU A 106 11.00 -1.42 5.93
C LEU A 106 10.09 -2.34 5.08
N ALA A 107 9.23 -1.77 4.23
CA ALA A 107 8.33 -2.51 3.35
C ALA A 107 9.07 -3.26 2.22
N GLN A 108 10.33 -2.93 1.91
CA GLN A 108 11.14 -3.68 0.95
C GLN A 108 11.24 -5.15 1.32
N ARG A 109 11.32 -5.46 2.62
CA ARG A 109 11.46 -6.83 3.11
C ARG A 109 10.27 -7.70 2.70
N PHE A 110 9.06 -7.14 2.69
CA PHE A 110 7.88 -7.85 2.22
C PHE A 110 7.95 -8.22 0.74
N TYR A 111 8.47 -7.34 -0.11
CA TYR A 111 8.51 -7.57 -1.56
C TYR A 111 9.69 -8.42 -2.01
N GLN A 112 10.86 -8.26 -1.37
CA GLN A 112 12.12 -8.83 -1.84
C GLN A 112 12.57 -10.07 -1.07
N ALA A 113 11.99 -10.37 0.10
CA ALA A 113 12.34 -11.58 0.84
C ALA A 113 12.05 -12.84 0.03
N THR A 114 12.96 -13.81 0.16
CA THR A 114 12.86 -15.15 -0.43
C THR A 114 13.17 -16.20 0.62
N ALA A 115 12.88 -17.48 0.36
CA ALA A 115 13.25 -18.55 1.29
C ALA A 115 14.77 -18.58 1.57
N GLU A 116 15.59 -18.30 0.56
CA GLU A 116 17.06 -18.24 0.69
C GLU A 116 17.55 -17.00 1.44
N ASN A 117 16.85 -15.88 1.30
CA ASN A 117 17.14 -14.64 2.00
C ASN A 117 15.85 -14.04 2.57
N PRO A 118 15.43 -14.49 3.77
CA PRO A 118 14.16 -14.07 4.36
C PRO A 118 14.17 -12.61 4.83
N MET A 119 15.32 -11.93 4.84
CA MET A 119 15.45 -10.54 5.28
C MET A 119 14.87 -10.26 6.69
N GLY A 120 14.88 -11.27 7.57
CA GLY A 120 14.32 -11.22 8.91
C GLY A 120 12.80 -11.48 8.99
N LEU A 121 12.14 -11.85 7.87
CA LEU A 121 10.71 -12.22 7.88
C LEU A 121 10.52 -13.67 8.33
N ARG A 122 9.48 -13.87 9.13
CA ARG A 122 8.92 -15.18 9.49
C ARG A 122 7.66 -15.49 8.70
N LEU A 123 6.82 -14.47 8.50
CA LEU A 123 5.55 -14.59 7.81
C LEU A 123 5.36 -13.39 6.90
N ARG A 124 4.90 -13.66 5.70
CA ARG A 124 4.29 -12.69 4.81
C ARG A 124 2.85 -13.11 4.55
N ARG A 125 1.92 -12.19 4.79
CA ARG A 125 0.48 -12.42 4.66
C ARG A 125 -0.11 -11.38 3.74
N ARG A 126 -0.96 -11.82 2.81
CA ARG A 126 -1.69 -10.95 1.90
C ARG A 126 -3.19 -11.10 2.11
N PHE A 127 -3.90 -9.99 1.95
CA PHE A 127 -5.35 -9.95 1.97
C PHE A 127 -5.89 -9.84 0.55
N ASP A 128 -6.81 -10.72 0.21
CA ASP A 128 -7.74 -10.50 -0.89
C ASP A 128 -8.91 -9.70 -0.33
N LEU A 129 -9.08 -8.47 -0.84
CA LEU A 129 -10.05 -7.52 -0.34
C LEU A 129 -11.20 -7.39 -1.33
N ASP A 130 -12.41 -7.20 -0.80
CA ASP A 130 -13.58 -6.91 -1.61
C ASP A 130 -13.45 -5.55 -2.33
N GLY A 131 -14.41 -5.22 -3.19
CA GLY A 131 -14.43 -3.95 -3.94
C GLY A 131 -14.44 -2.69 -3.06
N ASP A 132 -14.77 -2.81 -1.77
CA ASP A 132 -14.69 -1.74 -0.78
C ASP A 132 -13.26 -1.49 -0.25
N GLN A 133 -12.31 -2.39 -0.58
CA GLN A 133 -10.92 -2.41 -0.13
C GLN A 133 -10.76 -2.40 1.40
N ARG A 134 -11.75 -2.97 2.12
CA ARG A 134 -11.79 -3.04 3.59
C ARG A 134 -12.18 -4.44 4.08
N THR A 135 -13.05 -5.14 3.35
CA THR A 135 -13.53 -6.46 3.74
C THR A 135 -12.57 -7.53 3.22
N ILE A 136 -12.00 -8.35 4.10
CA ILE A 136 -11.11 -9.47 3.76
C ILE A 136 -11.96 -10.66 3.31
N LEU A 137 -11.80 -11.04 2.05
CA LEU A 137 -12.42 -12.22 1.44
C LEU A 137 -11.57 -13.47 1.68
N GLN A 138 -10.25 -13.34 1.53
CA GLN A 138 -9.31 -14.44 1.69
C GLN A 138 -7.96 -13.93 2.21
N VAL A 139 -7.25 -14.81 2.91
CA VAL A 139 -5.87 -14.59 3.36
C VAL A 139 -4.95 -15.59 2.68
N GLY A 140 -3.77 -15.14 2.27
CA GLY A 140 -2.72 -15.97 1.70
C GLY A 140 -1.42 -15.79 2.45
N ASP A 141 -0.89 -16.89 2.99
CA ASP A 141 0.32 -16.88 3.82
C ASP A 141 1.52 -17.44 3.07
N ASP A 142 2.70 -16.91 3.39
CA ASP A 142 4.01 -17.37 2.94
C ASP A 142 4.96 -17.27 4.13
N ARG A 143 5.32 -18.43 4.69
CA ARG A 143 6.21 -18.52 5.85
C ARG A 143 7.64 -18.66 5.38
N LEU A 144 8.52 -17.86 5.97
CA LEU A 144 9.90 -17.69 5.56
C LEU A 144 10.83 -17.95 6.76
N GLY A 145 12.10 -18.21 6.46
CA GLY A 145 13.10 -18.42 7.50
C GLY A 145 12.81 -19.66 8.36
N HIS A 146 12.84 -19.49 9.68
CA HIS A 146 12.75 -20.61 10.62
C HIS A 146 11.35 -21.25 10.71
N ASP A 147 10.32 -20.56 10.22
CA ASP A 147 8.93 -21.03 10.20
C ASP A 147 8.50 -21.56 8.82
N ALA A 148 9.43 -21.61 7.85
CA ALA A 148 9.14 -22.15 6.53
C ALA A 148 8.71 -23.63 6.66
N PRO A 149 7.54 -24.01 6.11
CA PRO A 149 7.05 -25.39 6.21
C PRO A 149 7.99 -26.33 5.45
N GLU A 150 8.28 -27.50 6.03
CA GLU A 150 9.04 -28.54 5.34
C GLU A 150 8.23 -29.22 4.22
N ASP A 151 6.89 -29.21 4.30
CA ASP A 151 5.92 -29.58 3.24
C ASP A 151 4.50 -29.42 3.83
N ASP A 152 3.77 -28.33 3.55
CA ASP A 152 2.34 -28.16 3.92
C ASP A 152 1.51 -27.71 2.71
N PRO A 153 0.76 -28.63 2.06
CA PRO A 153 0.06 -28.34 0.81
C PRO A 153 -1.40 -27.86 0.98
N GLY A 154 -1.87 -27.58 2.21
CA GLY A 154 -3.31 -27.43 2.48
C GLY A 154 -3.88 -26.01 2.55
N ALA A 155 -3.08 -25.00 2.88
CA ALA A 155 -3.54 -23.62 3.06
C ALA A 155 -3.31 -22.78 1.80
N PRO A 156 -4.21 -21.83 1.46
CA PRO A 156 -3.99 -20.91 0.35
C PRO A 156 -2.70 -20.11 0.59
N THR A 157 -1.77 -20.25 -0.35
CA THR A 157 -0.48 -19.59 -0.30
C THR A 157 -0.59 -18.17 -0.86
N PHE A 158 0.41 -17.36 -0.56
CA PHE A 158 0.61 -16.07 -1.23
C PHE A 158 0.61 -16.21 -2.77
N ALA A 159 1.14 -17.31 -3.31
CA ALA A 159 1.17 -17.59 -4.74
C ALA A 159 -0.24 -17.89 -5.30
N ASP A 160 -1.10 -18.55 -4.53
CA ASP A 160 -2.48 -18.84 -4.94
C ASP A 160 -3.31 -17.56 -5.09
N LEU A 161 -3.13 -16.59 -4.19
CA LEU A 161 -3.75 -15.26 -4.32
C LEU A 161 -3.22 -14.49 -5.53
N LEU A 162 -1.93 -14.61 -5.85
CA LEU A 162 -1.38 -13.99 -7.05
C LEU A 162 -1.97 -14.62 -8.33
N LEU A 163 -2.16 -15.94 -8.34
CA LEU A 163 -2.78 -16.66 -9.45
C LEU A 163 -4.26 -16.31 -9.62
N SER A 164 -5.01 -16.12 -8.52
CA SER A 164 -6.40 -15.68 -8.59
C SER A 164 -6.52 -14.27 -9.18
N ASP A 165 -5.64 -13.33 -8.82
CA ASP A 165 -5.64 -11.98 -9.43
C ASP A 165 -5.41 -12.01 -10.94
N LEU A 166 -4.58 -12.96 -11.42
CA LEU A 166 -4.32 -13.12 -12.85
C LEU A 166 -5.53 -13.68 -13.60
N ALA A 167 -6.39 -14.43 -12.91
CA ALA A 167 -7.62 -15.01 -13.46
C ALA A 167 -8.80 -14.03 -13.44
N THR A 168 -8.79 -13.02 -12.58
CA THR A 168 -9.84 -12.01 -12.50
C THR A 168 -9.88 -11.15 -13.77
N GLU A 169 -11.08 -10.97 -14.34
CA GLU A 169 -11.28 -10.09 -15.49
C GLU A 169 -10.81 -8.67 -15.14
N ARG A 170 -9.80 -8.20 -15.86
CA ARG A 170 -9.38 -6.80 -15.79
C ARG A 170 -10.54 -5.97 -16.35
N SER A 171 -11.33 -5.37 -15.46
CA SER A 171 -12.16 -4.22 -15.85
C SER A 171 -11.25 -3.24 -16.59
N GLY A 172 -11.75 -2.46 -17.55
CA GLY A 172 -10.95 -1.59 -18.43
C GLY A 172 -10.06 -0.54 -17.72
N TYR A 173 -9.93 -0.59 -16.40
CA TYR A 173 -8.96 0.09 -15.57
C TYR A 173 -8.03 -0.95 -14.95
N LEU A 174 -6.73 -0.80 -15.19
CA LEU A 174 -5.72 -1.58 -14.46
C LEU A 174 -5.93 -1.31 -12.96
N ALA A 175 -6.28 -2.33 -12.19
CA ALA A 175 -6.27 -2.22 -10.72
C ALA A 175 -4.88 -1.75 -10.27
N ASP A 176 -4.82 -0.97 -9.21
CA ASP A 176 -3.56 -0.50 -8.64
C ASP A 176 -3.00 -1.62 -7.75
N ILE A 177 -1.98 -2.32 -8.27
CA ILE A 177 -1.60 -3.66 -7.81
C ILE A 177 -0.37 -3.66 -6.89
N VAL A 178 -0.26 -2.67 -5.99
CA VAL A 178 0.86 -2.56 -5.04
C VAL A 178 1.03 -3.85 -4.21
N ALA A 179 -0.05 -4.54 -3.88
CA ALA A 179 -0.03 -5.82 -3.18
C ALA A 179 0.64 -6.97 -3.97
N THR A 180 0.70 -6.87 -5.30
CA THR A 180 1.28 -7.91 -6.18
C THR A 180 2.65 -7.56 -6.74
N ILE A 181 3.26 -6.45 -6.31
CA ILE A 181 4.60 -6.08 -6.77
C ILE A 181 5.53 -7.25 -6.49
N GLN A 182 6.16 -7.75 -7.54
CA GLN A 182 7.10 -8.86 -7.44
C GLN A 182 8.50 -8.37 -7.05
N ALA A 183 9.34 -9.24 -6.50
CA ALA A 183 10.69 -8.89 -6.04
C ALA A 183 11.52 -8.15 -7.12
N ASP A 184 11.51 -8.64 -8.37
CA ASP A 184 12.24 -8.00 -9.47
C ASP A 184 11.65 -6.63 -9.86
N GLN A 185 10.33 -6.47 -9.75
CA GLN A 185 9.67 -5.19 -9.99
C GLN A 185 10.02 -4.19 -8.89
N ASP A 186 9.99 -4.60 -7.62
CA ASP A 186 10.36 -3.75 -6.48
C ASP A 186 11.83 -3.29 -6.58
N ARG A 187 12.75 -4.17 -6.99
CA ARG A 187 14.15 -3.78 -7.26
C ARG A 187 14.24 -2.67 -8.30
N VAL A 188 13.49 -2.76 -9.40
CA VAL A 188 13.46 -1.73 -10.45
C VAL A 188 12.82 -0.44 -9.93
N ILE A 189 11.73 -0.54 -9.16
CA ILE A 189 11.05 0.59 -8.53
C ILE A 189 12.02 1.36 -7.64
N ARG A 190 12.82 0.67 -6.83
CA ARG A 190 13.73 1.26 -5.85
C ARG A 190 15.12 1.66 -6.37
N LEU A 191 15.41 1.49 -7.67
CA LEU A 191 16.68 1.94 -8.23
C LEU A 191 16.93 3.44 -7.94
N PRO A 192 18.17 3.86 -7.64
CA PRO A 192 18.50 5.28 -7.49
C PRO A 192 18.12 6.11 -8.72
N HIS A 193 17.89 7.41 -8.54
CA HIS A 193 17.52 8.36 -9.60
C HIS A 193 18.71 9.07 -10.25
N ASP A 194 19.94 8.67 -9.88
CA ASP A 194 21.21 9.27 -10.30
C ASP A 194 21.58 9.00 -11.77
N ARG A 195 20.79 8.18 -12.46
CA ARG A 195 21.00 7.81 -13.87
C ARG A 195 19.69 7.53 -14.60
N PRO A 196 19.66 7.69 -15.94
CA PRO A 196 18.56 7.21 -16.76
C PRO A 196 18.35 5.69 -16.61
N VAL A 197 17.09 5.26 -16.51
CA VAL A 197 16.71 3.84 -16.40
C VAL A 197 15.79 3.48 -17.54
N VAL A 198 16.09 2.37 -18.22
CA VAL A 198 15.23 1.77 -19.25
C VAL A 198 14.62 0.49 -18.69
N ILE A 199 13.29 0.42 -18.62
CA ILE A 199 12.57 -0.76 -18.14
C ILE A 199 12.14 -1.58 -19.36
N GLN A 200 12.80 -2.72 -19.58
CA GLN A 200 12.52 -3.64 -20.68
C GLN A 200 11.96 -4.97 -20.15
N GLY A 201 11.04 -5.59 -20.91
CA GLY A 201 10.38 -6.83 -20.51
C GLY A 201 9.31 -7.27 -21.51
N GLY A 202 8.88 -8.52 -21.44
CA GLY A 202 7.90 -9.11 -22.36
C GLY A 202 6.50 -8.48 -22.30
N PRO A 203 5.61 -8.72 -23.28
CA PRO A 203 4.22 -8.30 -23.19
C PRO A 203 3.56 -8.76 -21.88
N GLY A 204 2.73 -7.90 -21.27
CA GLY A 204 1.99 -8.26 -20.06
C GLY A 204 2.76 -8.17 -18.73
N THR A 205 4.08 -7.93 -18.73
CA THR A 205 4.91 -7.91 -17.49
C THR A 205 4.75 -6.65 -16.61
N GLY A 206 3.73 -5.84 -16.85
CA GLY A 206 3.42 -4.67 -16.01
C GLY A 206 4.38 -3.49 -16.11
N LYS A 207 5.27 -3.41 -17.12
CA LYS A 207 6.29 -2.34 -17.25
C LYS A 207 5.77 -0.93 -17.01
N THR A 208 4.60 -0.62 -17.57
CA THR A 208 3.96 0.69 -17.42
C THR A 208 3.63 1.00 -15.96
N VAL A 209 3.06 0.03 -15.26
CA VAL A 209 2.74 0.08 -13.83
C VAL A 209 4.00 0.23 -13.00
N VAL A 210 5.02 -0.59 -13.30
CA VAL A 210 6.34 -0.52 -12.64
C VAL A 210 6.95 0.87 -12.81
N GLY A 211 6.85 1.48 -13.99
CA GLY A 211 7.33 2.84 -14.23
C GLY A 211 6.59 3.91 -13.41
N LEU A 212 5.27 3.79 -13.27
CA LEU A 212 4.46 4.71 -12.45
C LEU A 212 4.70 4.51 -10.96
N HIS A 213 4.81 3.26 -10.49
CA HIS A 213 5.19 2.98 -9.10
C HIS A 213 6.61 3.44 -8.79
N ARG A 214 7.55 3.29 -9.72
CA ARG A 214 8.90 3.88 -9.61
C ARG A 214 8.80 5.38 -9.41
N LEU A 215 8.04 6.08 -10.26
CA LEU A 215 7.87 7.52 -10.12
C LEU A 215 7.32 7.90 -8.75
N SER A 216 6.27 7.22 -8.29
CA SER A 216 5.70 7.44 -6.95
C SER A 216 6.70 7.16 -5.82
N PHE A 217 7.48 6.08 -5.93
CA PHE A 217 8.53 5.78 -4.96
C PHE A 217 9.60 6.88 -4.91
N LEU A 218 10.00 7.43 -6.06
CA LEU A 218 10.98 8.52 -6.12
C LEU A 218 10.44 9.81 -5.50
N LEU A 219 9.19 10.17 -5.79
CA LEU A 219 8.54 11.34 -5.18
C LEU A 219 8.44 11.21 -3.65
N TYR A 220 8.12 10.01 -3.15
CA TYR A 220 8.10 9.74 -1.71
C TYR A 220 9.50 9.75 -1.08
N SER A 221 10.44 8.98 -1.63
CA SER A 221 11.78 8.81 -1.04
C SER A 221 12.65 10.07 -1.14
N GLN A 222 12.31 10.98 -2.05
CA GLN A 222 13.07 12.20 -2.31
C GLN A 222 12.19 13.45 -2.25
N ALA A 223 11.19 13.47 -1.37
CA ALA A 223 10.27 14.61 -1.23
C ALA A 223 10.97 15.97 -1.02
N ASN A 224 12.22 15.98 -0.52
CA ASN A 224 13.03 17.18 -0.34
C ASN A 224 13.72 17.67 -1.64
N GLN A 225 13.86 16.82 -2.65
CA GLN A 225 14.60 17.08 -3.90
C GLN A 225 13.72 17.04 -5.13
N LEU A 226 12.69 16.19 -5.14
CA LEU A 226 11.75 15.99 -6.23
C LEU A 226 10.34 16.35 -5.75
N ARG A 227 9.68 17.26 -6.46
CA ARG A 227 8.27 17.57 -6.26
C ARG A 227 7.47 17.11 -7.47
N ALA A 228 6.20 16.77 -7.25
CA ALA A 228 5.30 16.33 -8.32
C ALA A 228 5.30 17.29 -9.54
N GLN A 229 5.30 18.61 -9.28
CA GLN A 229 5.33 19.66 -10.31
C GLN A 229 6.58 19.68 -11.21
N ASP A 230 7.67 19.05 -10.76
CA ASP A 230 8.95 18.99 -11.47
C ASP A 230 9.02 17.73 -12.38
N VAL A 231 7.94 16.93 -12.44
CA VAL A 231 7.84 15.69 -13.21
C VAL A 231 6.96 15.88 -14.46
N LEU A 232 7.43 15.34 -15.58
CA LEU A 232 6.67 15.22 -16.83
C LEU A 232 6.49 13.74 -17.20
N VAL A 233 5.25 13.27 -17.30
CA VAL A 233 4.95 11.94 -17.87
C VAL A 233 4.46 12.12 -19.29
N VAL A 234 5.17 11.54 -20.25
CA VAL A 234 4.75 11.54 -21.66
C VAL A 234 4.16 10.19 -22.01
N GLY A 235 2.97 10.22 -22.61
CA GLY A 235 2.17 9.04 -22.90
C GLY A 235 1.76 8.91 -24.37
N PRO A 236 1.41 7.70 -24.82
CA PRO A 236 0.99 7.46 -26.20
C PRO A 236 -0.43 7.96 -26.50
N ASN A 237 -1.30 8.12 -25.49
CA ASN A 237 -2.68 8.57 -25.66
C ASN A 237 -3.26 9.13 -24.33
N PRO A 238 -4.41 9.85 -24.37
CA PRO A 238 -5.04 10.43 -23.18
C PRO A 238 -5.47 9.40 -22.13
N MET A 239 -5.95 8.22 -22.53
CA MET A 239 -6.39 7.18 -21.60
C MET A 239 -5.23 6.70 -20.70
N PHE A 240 -4.03 6.61 -21.25
CA PHE A 240 -2.82 6.32 -20.46
C PHE A 240 -2.51 7.46 -19.47
N LEU A 241 -2.67 8.72 -19.87
CA LEU A 241 -2.43 9.87 -18.99
C LEU A 241 -3.47 9.91 -17.86
N ASP A 242 -4.74 9.62 -18.16
CA ASP A 242 -5.80 9.50 -17.14
C ASP A 242 -5.52 8.37 -16.16
N TYR A 243 -4.94 7.26 -16.61
CA TYR A 243 -4.47 6.19 -15.72
C TYR A 243 -3.32 6.66 -14.83
N ALA A 244 -2.31 7.32 -15.40
CA ALA A 244 -1.21 7.91 -14.62
C ALA A 244 -1.73 8.92 -13.57
N ARG A 245 -2.78 9.71 -13.90
CA ARG A 245 -3.49 10.60 -12.96
C ARG A 245 -4.23 9.89 -11.85
N ARG A 246 -4.52 8.61 -11.96
CA ARG A 246 -5.14 7.87 -10.87
C ARG A 246 -4.07 7.30 -9.96
N VAL A 247 -3.04 6.70 -10.54
CA VAL A 247 -1.93 6.08 -9.81
C VAL A 247 -1.10 7.10 -9.05
N LEU A 248 -0.77 8.26 -9.60
CA LEU A 248 0.14 9.21 -8.92
C LEU A 248 -0.51 9.97 -7.74
N PRO A 249 -1.77 10.45 -7.84
CA PRO A 249 -2.48 11.10 -6.74
C PRO A 249 -3.03 10.14 -5.69
N SER A 250 -3.44 8.91 -6.05
CA SER A 250 -3.80 7.86 -5.06
C SER A 250 -2.62 7.44 -4.17
N LEU A 251 -1.45 8.01 -4.47
CA LEU A 251 -0.17 7.78 -3.83
C LEU A 251 0.38 9.04 -3.12
N GLY A 252 -0.31 10.18 -3.13
CA GLY A 252 0.03 11.39 -2.35
C GLY A 252 0.59 12.60 -3.14
N ASP A 253 0.74 12.49 -4.46
CA ASP A 253 1.53 13.46 -5.27
C ASP A 253 0.69 14.20 -6.32
N GLY A 254 -0.32 14.96 -5.87
CA GLY A 254 -1.41 15.51 -6.71
C GLY A 254 -1.08 16.55 -7.80
N ASP A 255 0.19 16.90 -8.06
CA ASP A 255 0.57 18.02 -8.95
C ASP A 255 1.53 17.62 -10.10
N VAL A 256 1.47 16.38 -10.60
CA VAL A 256 2.30 15.93 -11.74
C VAL A 256 1.82 16.51 -13.08
N ARG A 257 2.76 16.99 -13.92
CA ARG A 257 2.46 17.44 -15.29
C ARG A 257 2.43 16.24 -16.24
N LEU A 258 1.37 16.15 -17.06
CA LEU A 258 1.06 15.03 -17.94
C LEU A 258 0.74 15.52 -19.35
#